data_AF-A0A7X2SYB6-F1
#
_entry.id   AF-A0A7X2SYB6-F1
#
_cell.length_a   1.000
_cell.length_b   1.000
_cell.length_c   1.000
_cell.angle_alpha   90.00
_cell.angle_beta   90.00
_cell.angle_gamma   90.00
#
_symmetry.space_group_name_H-M   'P 1'
#
loop_
_entity.id
_entity.type
_entity.pdbx_description
1 polymer ?
#
loop_
_entity_poly.entity_id
_entity_poly.type
_entity_poly.pdbx_seq_one_letter_code
_entity_poly.pdbx_strand_id
1 'polypeptide(L)'
;NDARLIVRDIEKFSARPATYTLQISELRKERKQIRVRLLKEEGRMIFPPRFAWIWFDADPEVYCPGQRWTMQLRLRPVHARLNEGDFDAQRFALANNTPLQGRILKQTAVSDRCDSRWRFILWHRDRTRAMPARATLEALAFGIRDEMSQQTRQLLRDTGTAHLMAISGMHIALAASTGWMIARGVQFILPARYISYLFPLIVSWLFAAIYTWLSGAQPPAERSLLALTLWAITRFAGVQL
;
A
#
# COMPACT_ATOMS: atom_id res chain seq x y z
N ASN A 1 -0.63 8.54 27.30
CA ASN A 1 0.53 9.45 27.07
C ASN A 1 1.32 9.03 25.83
N ASP A 2 0.61 8.73 24.73
CA ASP A 2 1.18 8.05 23.53
C ASP A 2 2.06 8.99 22.69
N ALA A 3 1.68 10.27 22.62
CA ALA A 3 2.48 11.31 21.95
C ALA A 3 3.90 11.44 22.53
N ARG A 4 4.07 11.32 23.86
CA ARG A 4 5.40 11.38 24.50
C ARG A 4 6.28 10.17 24.15
N LEU A 5 5.67 8.99 24.00
CA LEU A 5 6.40 7.79 23.58
C LEU A 5 6.91 7.95 22.15
N ILE A 6 6.09 8.49 21.24
CA ILE A 6 6.49 8.71 19.84
C ILE A 6 7.64 9.71 19.74
N VAL A 7 7.59 10.83 20.48
CA VAL A 7 8.69 11.82 20.47
C VAL A 7 9.98 11.20 20.98
N ARG A 8 9.93 10.46 22.10
CA ARG A 8 11.09 9.78 22.67
C ARG A 8 11.71 8.76 21.70
N ASP A 9 10.88 8.01 20.99
CA ASP A 9 11.34 7.07 19.97
C ASP A 9 12.04 7.81 18.81
N ILE A 10 11.48 8.92 18.35
CA ILE A 10 12.06 9.73 17.27
C ILE A 10 13.42 10.28 17.68
N GLU A 11 13.54 10.82 18.89
CA GLU A 11 14.81 11.30 19.44
C GLU A 11 15.84 10.18 19.54
N LYS A 12 15.44 9.03 20.10
CA LYS A 12 16.32 7.87 20.24
C LYS A 12 16.87 7.39 18.89
N PHE A 13 16.00 7.23 17.89
CA PHE A 13 16.39 6.72 16.57
C PHE A 13 17.17 7.74 15.72
N SER A 14 17.03 9.04 16.00
CA SER A 14 17.74 10.11 15.29
C SER A 14 19.08 10.51 15.93
N ALA A 15 19.34 10.09 17.17
CA ALA A 15 20.54 10.47 17.92
C ALA A 15 21.85 10.00 17.28
N ARG A 16 21.88 8.76 16.76
CA ARG A 16 23.11 8.16 16.19
C ARG A 16 22.81 7.28 14.98
N PRO A 17 23.76 7.15 14.04
CA PRO A 17 23.69 6.10 13.03
C PRO A 17 23.68 4.72 13.71
N ALA A 18 22.73 3.88 13.35
CA ALA A 18 22.60 2.54 13.91
C ALA A 18 22.27 1.53 12.80
N THR A 19 22.52 0.26 13.09
CA THR A 19 22.23 -0.84 12.18
C THR A 19 20.83 -1.36 12.44
N TYR A 20 20.00 -1.33 11.40
CA TYR A 20 18.61 -1.75 11.45
C TYR A 20 18.36 -2.95 10.54
N THR A 21 17.68 -3.96 11.08
CA THR A 21 17.00 -4.95 10.24
C THR A 21 15.63 -4.40 9.88
N LEU A 22 15.37 -4.27 8.59
CA LEU A 22 14.18 -3.63 8.06
C LEU A 22 13.57 -4.41 6.92
N GLN A 23 12.30 -4.13 6.65
CA GLN A 23 11.59 -4.65 5.49
C GLN A 23 11.15 -3.50 4.61
N ILE A 24 11.37 -3.61 3.30
CA ILE A 24 10.92 -2.61 2.33
C ILE A 24 9.40 -2.76 2.17
N SER A 25 8.64 -1.70 2.42
CA SER A 25 7.18 -1.70 2.27
C SER A 25 6.73 -1.05 0.96
N GLU A 26 7.43 -0.03 0.49
CA GLU A 26 7.07 0.75 -0.70
C GLU A 26 8.35 1.25 -1.39
N LEU A 27 8.38 1.26 -2.71
CA LEU A 27 9.49 1.77 -3.52
C LEU A 27 8.96 2.86 -4.44
N ARG A 28 9.51 4.08 -4.33
CA ARG A 28 9.21 5.20 -5.23
C ARG A 28 10.41 5.49 -6.12
N LYS A 29 10.35 5.04 -7.38
CA LYS A 29 11.47 5.14 -8.34
C LYS A 29 11.81 6.59 -8.70
N GLU A 30 10.81 7.43 -9.04
CA GLU A 30 11.05 8.83 -9.45
C GLU A 30 11.77 9.66 -8.38
N ARG A 31 11.41 9.46 -7.10
CA ARG A 31 11.98 10.24 -5.99
C ARG A 31 13.22 9.61 -5.37
N LYS A 32 13.66 8.45 -5.86
CA LYS A 32 14.72 7.61 -5.26
C LYS A 32 14.54 7.42 -3.75
N GLN A 33 13.32 7.06 -3.36
CA GLN A 33 12.93 6.88 -1.96
C GLN A 33 12.31 5.50 -1.74
N ILE A 34 12.70 4.84 -0.65
CA ILE A 34 12.03 3.63 -0.16
C ILE A 34 11.37 3.90 1.19
N ARG A 35 10.16 3.38 1.36
CA ARG A 35 9.54 3.29 2.68
C ARG A 35 9.98 1.98 3.31
N VAL A 36 10.57 2.07 4.49
CA VAL A 36 11.04 0.91 5.24
C VAL A 36 10.28 0.77 6.54
N ARG A 37 9.97 -0.48 6.90
CA ARG A 37 9.47 -0.87 8.21
C ARG A 37 10.66 -1.33 9.06
N LEU A 38 10.96 -0.60 10.12
CA LEU A 38 12.02 -0.93 11.06
C LEU A 38 11.56 -2.08 11.96
N LEU A 39 12.28 -3.20 11.95
CA LEU A 39 11.94 -4.41 12.72
C LEU A 39 12.86 -4.60 13.92
N LYS A 40 14.17 -4.40 13.72
CA LYS A 40 15.18 -4.53 14.77
C LYS A 40 16.22 -3.41 14.71
N GLU A 41 16.69 -2.97 15.86
CA GLU A 41 17.83 -2.05 16.04
C GLU A 41 18.92 -2.81 16.78
N GLU A 42 20.11 -2.96 16.18
CA GLU A 42 21.26 -3.66 16.79
C GLU A 42 20.88 -5.05 17.37
N GLY A 43 19.96 -5.76 16.69
CA GLY A 43 19.46 -7.08 17.11
C GLY A 43 18.27 -7.06 18.08
N ARG A 44 17.94 -5.93 18.70
CA ARG A 44 16.76 -5.78 19.58
C ARG A 44 15.50 -5.49 18.77
N MET A 45 14.40 -6.13 19.13
CA MET A 45 13.12 -5.94 18.43
C MET A 45 12.52 -4.56 18.74
N ILE A 46 12.07 -3.87 17.70
CA ILE A 46 11.38 -2.58 17.82
C ILE A 46 9.88 -2.84 17.81
N PHE A 47 9.19 -2.48 18.89
CA PHE A 47 7.74 -2.56 18.99
C PHE A 47 7.19 -1.28 19.66
N PRO A 48 6.19 -0.60 19.08
CA PRO A 48 5.55 -0.89 17.80
C PRO A 48 6.49 -0.64 16.61
N PRO A 49 6.26 -1.29 15.44
CA PRO A 49 7.08 -1.08 14.25
C PRO A 49 6.95 0.38 13.79
N ARG A 50 8.11 1.01 13.54
CA ARG A 50 8.19 2.38 13.03
C ARG A 50 8.51 2.35 11.54
N PHE A 51 7.96 3.30 10.78
CA PHE A 51 8.30 3.45 9.37
C PHE A 51 9.17 4.68 9.15
N ALA A 52 10.04 4.59 8.15
CA ALA A 52 10.90 5.69 7.74
C ALA A 52 10.98 5.79 6.21
N TRP A 53 11.18 7.01 5.72
CA TRP A 53 11.53 7.25 4.32
C TRP A 53 13.03 7.34 4.16
N ILE A 54 13.61 6.47 3.34
CA ILE A 54 15.05 6.41 3.12
C ILE A 54 15.38 6.78 1.69
N TRP A 55 16.27 7.75 1.51
CA TRP A 55 16.83 8.08 0.20
C TRP A 55 17.99 7.15 -0.12
N PHE A 56 18.06 6.75 -1.38
CA PHE A 56 19.13 5.92 -1.91
C PHE A 56 19.69 6.53 -3.20
N ASP A 57 21.00 6.39 -3.39
CA ASP A 57 21.68 6.85 -4.61
C ASP A 57 21.95 5.69 -5.60
N ALA A 58 21.83 4.45 -5.12
CA ALA A 58 21.99 3.22 -5.89
C ALA A 58 20.88 3.04 -6.96
N ASP A 59 21.06 2.04 -7.82
CA ASP A 59 20.08 1.69 -8.83
C ASP A 59 18.73 1.28 -8.18
N PRO A 60 17.60 1.92 -8.55
CA PRO A 60 16.28 1.56 -8.04
C PRO A 60 15.90 0.10 -8.26
N GLU A 61 16.51 -0.60 -9.22
CA GLU A 61 16.17 -2.00 -9.53
C GLU A 61 16.62 -3.00 -8.46
N VAL A 62 17.53 -2.60 -7.57
CA VAL A 62 18.03 -3.45 -6.47
C VAL A 62 16.96 -3.70 -5.40
N TYR A 63 15.99 -2.79 -5.27
CA TYR A 63 15.00 -2.83 -4.21
C TYR A 63 13.66 -3.36 -4.72
N CYS A 64 13.00 -4.18 -3.90
CA CYS A 64 11.59 -4.49 -4.09
C CYS A 64 10.82 -4.58 -2.76
N PRO A 65 9.53 -4.18 -2.75
CA PRO A 65 8.64 -4.40 -1.62
C PRO A 65 8.64 -5.86 -1.16
N GLY A 66 8.66 -6.07 0.16
CA GLY A 66 8.73 -7.37 0.80
C GLY A 66 10.13 -7.82 1.20
N GLN A 67 11.18 -7.32 0.54
CA GLN A 67 12.56 -7.68 0.85
C GLN A 67 12.98 -7.27 2.27
N ARG A 68 13.88 -8.06 2.86
CA ARG A 68 14.52 -7.75 4.14
C ARG A 68 15.99 -7.40 3.93
N TRP A 69 16.38 -6.31 4.57
CA TRP A 69 17.72 -5.76 4.49
C TRP A 69 18.23 -5.43 5.88
N THR A 70 19.54 -5.57 6.05
CA THR A 70 20.25 -5.01 7.20
C THR A 70 21.02 -3.80 6.71
N MET A 71 20.61 -2.62 7.16
CA MET A 71 21.17 -1.34 6.72
C MET A 71 21.65 -0.53 7.91
N GLN A 72 22.82 0.08 7.79
CA GLN A 72 23.26 1.13 8.68
C GLN A 72 22.67 2.45 8.17
N LEU A 73 21.77 3.04 8.96
CA LEU A 73 21.02 4.23 8.56
C LEU A 73 21.37 5.41 9.46
N ARG A 74 21.42 6.60 8.87
CA ARG A 74 21.37 7.85 9.62
C ARG A 74 19.98 8.44 9.49
N LEU A 75 19.15 8.22 10.51
CA LEU A 75 17.79 8.72 10.58
C LEU A 75 17.76 10.13 11.16
N ARG A 76 16.77 10.90 10.74
CA ARG A 76 16.46 12.25 11.20
C ARG A 76 14.94 12.38 11.30
N PRO A 77 14.42 13.23 12.20
CA PRO A 77 12.99 13.52 12.21
C PRO A 77 12.59 14.25 10.92
N VAL A 78 11.38 13.99 10.44
CA VAL A 78 10.76 14.84 9.41
C VAL A 78 10.49 16.20 10.04
N HIS A 79 11.09 17.24 9.47
CA HIS A 79 10.86 18.62 9.89
C HIS A 79 10.10 19.35 8.78
N ALA A 80 9.05 20.08 9.17
CA ALA A 80 8.34 21.02 8.31
C ALA A 80 8.61 22.45 8.79
N ARG A 81 8.60 23.42 7.87
CA ARG A 81 8.55 24.83 8.26
C ARG A 81 7.12 25.15 8.66
N LEU A 82 6.94 25.79 9.81
CA LEU A 82 5.63 26.24 10.27
C LEU A 82 5.28 27.54 9.54
N ASN A 83 4.82 27.43 8.31
CA ASN A 83 4.28 28.54 7.53
C ASN A 83 2.76 28.54 7.66
N GLU A 84 2.16 29.67 8.01
CA GLU A 84 0.71 29.82 8.03
C GLU A 84 0.15 29.68 6.61
N GLY A 85 -0.86 28.82 6.43
CA GLY A 85 -1.49 28.54 5.14
C GLY A 85 -0.79 27.48 4.27
N ASP A 86 0.36 26.94 4.69
CA ASP A 86 1.07 25.88 3.97
C ASP A 86 0.78 24.49 4.55
N PHE A 87 1.14 23.45 3.82
CA PHE A 87 0.95 22.06 4.22
C PHE A 87 1.93 21.65 5.34
N ASP A 88 1.40 21.22 6.49
CA ASP A 88 2.20 20.70 7.59
C ASP A 88 2.68 19.26 7.32
N ALA A 89 3.86 19.15 6.71
CA ALA A 89 4.48 17.86 6.40
C ALA A 89 4.85 17.04 7.64
N GLN A 90 5.10 17.68 8.80
CA GLN A 90 5.47 16.98 10.03
C GLN A 90 4.23 16.31 10.64
N ARG A 91 3.11 17.03 10.71
CA ARG A 91 1.83 16.47 11.14
C ARG A 91 1.35 15.37 10.20
N PHE A 92 1.52 15.54 8.89
CA PHE A 92 1.22 14.50 7.92
C PHE A 92 2.11 13.26 8.07
N ALA A 93 3.42 13.44 8.26
CA ALA A 93 4.36 12.34 8.48
C ALA A 93 4.03 11.55 9.74
N LEU A 94 3.65 12.24 10.82
CA LEU A 94 3.20 11.63 12.06
C LEU A 94 1.89 10.85 11.87
N ALA A 95 0.90 11.43 11.18
CA ALA A 95 -0.38 10.78 10.89
C ALA A 95 -0.24 9.52 10.02
N ASN A 96 0.74 9.48 9.10
CA ASN A 96 1.02 8.32 8.26
C ASN A 96 2.02 7.32 8.88
N ASN A 97 2.36 7.49 10.16
CA ASN A 97 3.33 6.66 10.90
C ASN A 97 4.72 6.60 10.23
N THR A 98 5.13 7.68 9.55
CA THR A 98 6.45 7.85 8.93
C THR A 98 7.18 9.09 9.47
N PRO A 99 7.40 9.19 10.80
CA PRO A 99 7.98 10.40 11.40
C PRO A 99 9.49 10.56 11.15
N LEU A 100 10.13 9.54 10.59
CA LEU A 100 11.58 9.47 10.38
C LEU A 100 11.92 9.47 8.89
N GLN A 101 13.03 10.10 8.57
CA GLN A 101 13.59 10.14 7.23
C GLN A 101 15.12 10.02 7.30
N GLY A 102 15.78 9.39 6.34
CA GLY A 102 17.21 9.15 6.47
C GLY A 102 17.93 8.71 5.21
N ARG A 103 19.25 8.59 5.31
CA ARG A 103 20.10 8.10 4.21
C ARG A 103 20.78 6.79 4.59
N ILE A 104 21.09 6.00 3.56
CA ILE A 104 21.82 4.74 3.70
C ILE A 104 23.32 5.03 3.83
N LEU A 105 23.97 4.44 4.83
CA LEU A 105 25.43 4.48 4.98
C LEU A 105 26.07 3.16 4.53
N LYS A 106 25.49 2.04 4.95
CA LYS A 106 25.89 0.68 4.54
C LYS A 106 24.65 -0.18 4.37
N GLN A 107 24.66 -1.12 3.44
CA GLN A 107 23.53 -2.02 3.18
C GLN A 107 24.01 -3.43 2.89
N THR A 108 23.28 -4.40 3.43
CA THR A 108 23.48 -5.83 3.19
C THR A 108 22.13 -6.51 3.00
N ALA A 109 21.96 -7.23 1.89
CA ALA A 109 20.74 -7.96 1.60
C ALA A 109 20.66 -9.18 2.52
N VAL A 110 19.53 -9.35 3.22
CA VAL A 110 19.26 -10.55 4.03
C VAL A 110 18.37 -11.50 3.24
N SER A 111 17.45 -10.97 2.44
CA SER A 111 16.60 -11.78 1.57
C SER A 111 16.21 -11.02 0.31
N ASP A 112 16.42 -11.63 -0.85
CA ASP A 112 16.02 -11.08 -2.16
C ASP A 112 14.57 -11.40 -2.54
N ARG A 113 13.80 -12.02 -1.65
CA ARG A 113 12.42 -12.39 -1.93
C ARG A 113 11.52 -11.15 -1.92
N CYS A 114 11.07 -10.73 -3.10
CA CYS A 114 10.00 -9.73 -3.22
C CYS A 114 8.64 -10.32 -2.80
N ASP A 115 7.72 -9.46 -2.39
CA ASP A 115 6.33 -9.82 -2.10
C ASP A 115 5.63 -10.43 -3.33
N SER A 116 4.70 -11.38 -3.12
CA SER A 116 3.96 -12.03 -4.22
C SER A 116 3.10 -11.02 -4.97
N ARG A 117 2.51 -10.05 -4.25
CA ARG A 117 1.80 -8.91 -4.85
C ARG A 117 2.69 -8.12 -5.80
N TRP A 118 3.91 -7.83 -5.38
CA TRP A 118 4.87 -7.09 -6.19
C TRP A 118 5.31 -7.87 -7.44
N ARG A 119 5.52 -9.18 -7.31
CA ARG A 119 5.79 -10.05 -8.46
C ARG A 119 4.65 -10.05 -9.47
N PHE A 120 3.41 -10.08 -9.02
CA PHE A 120 2.24 -9.97 -9.89
C PHE A 120 2.20 -8.62 -10.63
N ILE A 121 2.47 -7.51 -9.92
CA ILE A 121 2.53 -6.18 -10.51
C ILE A 121 3.64 -6.11 -11.58
N LEU A 122 4.84 -6.61 -11.27
CA LEU A 122 5.95 -6.64 -12.22
C LEU A 122 5.63 -7.47 -13.46
N TRP A 123 5.00 -8.64 -13.29
CA TRP A 123 4.56 -9.50 -14.40
C TRP A 123 3.56 -8.81 -15.33
N HIS A 124 2.69 -7.97 -14.76
CA HIS A 124 1.72 -7.20 -15.54
C HIS A 124 2.37 -6.01 -16.25
N ARG A 125 3.25 -5.30 -15.54
CA ARG A 125 4.00 -4.14 -16.06
C ARG A 125 4.87 -4.50 -17.26
N ASP A 126 5.43 -5.70 -17.27
CA ASP A 126 6.22 -6.17 -18.40
C ASP A 126 5.39 -6.33 -19.68
N ARG A 127 4.14 -6.79 -19.55
CA ARG A 127 3.20 -6.99 -20.67
C ARG A 127 2.56 -5.70 -21.17
N THR A 128 2.46 -4.68 -20.32
CA THR A 128 1.81 -3.40 -20.66
C THR A 128 2.81 -2.30 -21.06
N ARG A 129 4.11 -2.62 -21.20
CA ARG A 129 5.16 -1.65 -21.55
C ARG A 129 4.84 -0.81 -22.79
N ALA A 130 4.19 -1.39 -23.80
CA ALA A 130 3.87 -0.75 -25.07
C ALA A 130 2.64 0.18 -25.02
N MET A 131 1.88 0.21 -23.92
CA MET A 131 0.67 1.01 -23.81
C MET A 131 0.96 2.47 -23.41
N PRO A 132 0.45 3.48 -24.13
CA PRO A 132 0.69 4.88 -23.80
C PRO A 132 0.06 5.31 -22.46
N ALA A 133 -1.03 4.65 -22.04
CA ALA A 133 -1.76 4.96 -20.81
C ALA A 133 -1.39 4.05 -19.62
N ARG A 134 -0.21 3.41 -19.64
CA ARG A 134 0.20 2.43 -18.61
C ARG A 134 0.15 2.98 -17.18
N ALA A 135 0.63 4.21 -16.99
CA ALA A 135 0.69 4.82 -15.65
C ALA A 135 -0.71 5.10 -15.08
N THR A 136 -1.65 5.45 -15.96
CA THR A 136 -3.07 5.63 -15.60
C THR A 136 -3.69 4.29 -15.22
N LEU A 137 -3.42 3.23 -15.99
CA LEU A 137 -3.91 1.89 -15.71
C LEU A 137 -3.35 1.34 -14.39
N GLU A 138 -2.05 1.49 -14.13
CA GLU A 138 -1.43 1.09 -12.87
C GLU A 138 -1.97 1.88 -11.67
N ALA A 139 -2.24 3.18 -11.85
CA ALA A 139 -2.83 4.01 -10.82
C ALA A 139 -4.26 3.56 -10.48
N LEU A 140 -5.07 3.19 -11.47
CA LEU A 140 -6.45 2.72 -11.27
C LEU A 140 -6.51 1.29 -10.72
N ALA A 141 -5.70 0.38 -11.28
CA ALA A 141 -5.72 -1.04 -10.93
C ALA A 141 -5.00 -1.36 -9.61
N PHE A 142 -3.84 -0.73 -9.38
CA PHE A 142 -2.97 -1.06 -8.25
C PHE A 142 -2.79 0.11 -7.27
N GLY A 143 -3.27 1.31 -7.60
CA GLY A 143 -3.06 2.51 -6.78
C GLY A 143 -1.64 3.07 -6.87
N ILE A 144 -0.81 2.59 -7.80
CA ILE A 144 0.59 2.96 -7.93
C ILE A 144 0.70 4.16 -8.88
N ARG A 145 1.26 5.26 -8.40
CA ARG A 145 1.32 6.53 -9.15
C ARG A 145 2.73 6.94 -9.56
N ASP A 146 3.73 6.10 -9.32
CA ASP A 146 5.14 6.48 -9.43
C ASP A 146 5.58 6.83 -10.85
N GLU A 147 5.02 6.20 -11.88
CA GLU A 147 5.36 6.47 -13.28
C GLU A 147 4.50 7.54 -13.95
N MET A 148 3.57 8.16 -13.22
CA MET A 148 2.67 9.13 -13.82
C MET A 148 3.39 10.46 -14.04
N SER A 149 3.49 10.89 -15.31
CA SER A 149 4.12 12.15 -15.70
C SER A 149 3.49 13.35 -14.99
N GLN A 150 4.28 14.41 -14.80
CA GLN A 150 3.77 15.66 -14.20
C GLN A 150 2.65 16.29 -15.05
N GLN A 151 2.75 16.20 -16.38
CA GLN A 151 1.74 16.69 -17.30
C GLN A 151 0.40 15.97 -17.12
N THR A 152 0.41 14.63 -17.04
CA THR A 152 -0.81 13.84 -16.78
C THR A 152 -1.41 14.19 -15.42
N ARG A 153 -0.56 14.32 -14.38
CA ARG A 153 -1.00 14.74 -13.04
C ARG A 153 -1.67 16.11 -13.05
N GLN A 154 -1.13 17.06 -13.83
CA GLN A 154 -1.70 18.40 -13.94
C GLN A 154 -3.03 18.38 -14.69
N LEU A 155 -3.10 17.69 -15.83
CA LEU A 155 -4.34 17.53 -16.59
C LEU A 155 -5.48 16.92 -15.75
N LEU A 156 -5.18 15.94 -14.90
CA LEU A 156 -6.16 15.34 -13.99
C LEU A 156 -6.60 16.29 -12.87
N ARG A 157 -5.71 17.19 -12.43
CA ARG A 157 -6.07 18.24 -11.46
C ARG A 157 -6.94 19.30 -12.13
N ASP A 158 -6.56 19.75 -13.32
CA ASP A 158 -7.26 20.80 -14.06
C ASP A 158 -8.67 20.34 -14.47
N THR A 159 -8.83 19.07 -14.82
CA THR A 159 -10.14 18.45 -15.12
C THR A 159 -10.92 18.02 -13.88
N GLY A 160 -10.35 18.16 -12.68
CA GLY A 160 -10.98 17.73 -11.43
C GLY A 160 -11.08 16.21 -11.23
N THR A 161 -10.58 15.40 -12.17
CA THR A 161 -10.68 13.92 -12.15
C THR A 161 -9.60 13.24 -11.31
N ALA A 162 -8.70 13.99 -10.68
CA ALA A 162 -7.65 13.45 -9.81
C ALA A 162 -8.18 12.60 -8.64
N HIS A 163 -9.42 12.82 -8.18
CA HIS A 163 -10.04 12.02 -7.13
C HIS A 163 -10.42 10.62 -7.60
N LEU A 164 -10.73 10.43 -8.89
CA LEU A 164 -11.04 9.11 -9.49
C LEU A 164 -9.83 8.19 -9.53
N MET A 165 -8.62 8.75 -9.52
CA MET A 165 -7.37 7.99 -9.45
C MET A 165 -7.09 7.40 -8.07
N ALA A 166 -7.87 7.75 -7.04
CA ALA A 166 -7.82 7.02 -5.79
C ALA A 166 -8.70 5.78 -5.94
N ILE A 167 -8.17 4.61 -5.55
CA ILE A 167 -8.98 3.39 -5.48
C ILE A 167 -10.16 3.69 -4.56
N SER A 168 -11.34 3.75 -5.17
CA SER A 168 -12.58 4.09 -4.49
C SER A 168 -13.31 2.82 -4.07
N GLY A 169 -14.26 2.97 -3.14
CA GLY A 169 -15.15 1.86 -2.77
C GLY A 169 -15.96 1.31 -3.95
N MET A 170 -16.15 2.11 -5.00
CA MET A 170 -16.80 1.68 -6.24
C MET A 170 -16.02 0.58 -6.97
N HIS A 171 -14.67 0.63 -6.97
CA HIS A 171 -13.86 -0.43 -7.58
C HIS A 171 -14.02 -1.75 -6.82
N ILE A 172 -14.12 -1.68 -5.49
CA ILE A 172 -14.37 -2.86 -4.66
C ILE A 172 -15.77 -3.42 -4.95
N ALA A 173 -16.78 -2.56 -5.06
CA ALA A 173 -18.15 -2.97 -5.39
C ALA A 173 -18.24 -3.60 -6.79
N LEU A 174 -17.53 -3.06 -7.79
CA LEU A 174 -17.45 -3.62 -9.14
C LEU A 174 -16.75 -4.98 -9.16
N ALA A 175 -15.65 -5.13 -8.43
CA ALA A 175 -14.97 -6.41 -8.27
C ALA A 175 -15.89 -7.45 -7.60
N ALA A 176 -16.60 -7.03 -6.56
CA ALA A 176 -17.57 -7.86 -5.85
C ALA A 176 -18.73 -8.30 -6.76
N SER A 177 -19.31 -7.38 -7.54
CA SER A 177 -20.41 -7.67 -8.45
C SER A 177 -19.98 -8.56 -9.62
N THR A 178 -18.76 -8.37 -10.12
CA THR A 178 -18.18 -9.23 -11.16
C THR A 178 -17.99 -10.66 -10.63
N GLY A 179 -17.43 -10.83 -9.43
CA GLY A 179 -17.31 -12.14 -8.78
C GLY A 179 -18.68 -12.81 -8.57
N TRP A 180 -19.68 -12.04 -8.17
CA TRP A 180 -21.06 -12.52 -8.03
C TRP A 180 -21.65 -12.97 -9.38
N MET A 181 -21.48 -12.17 -10.44
CA MET A 181 -22.00 -12.46 -11.77
C MET A 181 -21.34 -13.70 -12.37
N ILE A 182 -20.03 -13.86 -12.21
CA ILE A 182 -19.29 -15.07 -12.63
C ILE A 182 -19.81 -16.29 -11.85
N ALA A 183 -19.99 -16.17 -10.53
CA ALA A 183 -20.53 -17.27 -9.73
C ALA A 183 -21.93 -17.69 -10.20
N ARG A 184 -22.80 -16.72 -10.56
CA ARG A 184 -24.12 -17.00 -11.14
C ARG A 184 -24.02 -17.62 -12.53
N GLY A 185 -23.12 -17.13 -13.39
CA GLY A 185 -22.82 -17.72 -14.69
C GLY A 185 -22.40 -19.19 -14.59
N VAL A 186 -21.51 -19.50 -13.64
CA VAL A 186 -21.07 -20.88 -13.37
C VAL A 186 -22.21 -21.73 -12.80
N GLN A 187 -23.09 -21.16 -11.97
CA GLN A 187 -24.27 -21.86 -11.47
C GLN A 187 -25.24 -22.31 -12.59
N PHE A 188 -25.28 -21.64 -13.75
CA PHE A 188 -26.09 -22.12 -14.89
C PHE A 188 -25.62 -23.46 -15.45
N ILE A 189 -24.34 -23.80 -15.28
CA ILE A 189 -23.74 -25.03 -15.82
C ILE A 189 -23.70 -26.13 -14.73
N LEU A 190 -23.87 -25.78 -13.47
CA LEU A 190 -23.78 -26.72 -12.35
C LEU A 190 -25.11 -27.43 -12.05
N PRO A 191 -25.08 -28.68 -11.54
CA PRO A 191 -26.28 -29.39 -11.12
C PRO A 191 -27.01 -28.64 -10.00
N ALA A 192 -28.35 -28.65 -10.02
CA ALA A 192 -29.24 -27.89 -9.14
C ALA A 192 -28.92 -28.00 -7.63
N ARG A 193 -28.30 -29.11 -7.20
CA ARG A 193 -27.88 -29.34 -5.81
C ARG A 193 -26.85 -28.33 -5.26
N TYR A 194 -26.10 -27.64 -6.12
CA TYR A 194 -25.08 -26.66 -5.72
C TYR A 194 -25.54 -25.20 -5.89
N ILE A 195 -26.81 -24.98 -6.28
CA ILE A 195 -27.40 -23.65 -6.40
C ILE A 195 -27.80 -23.16 -5.00
N SER A 196 -26.81 -22.77 -4.20
CA SER A 196 -27.03 -22.07 -2.94
C SER A 196 -26.88 -20.55 -3.12
N TYR A 197 -27.61 -19.77 -2.33
CA TYR A 197 -27.44 -18.31 -2.26
C TYR A 197 -26.09 -17.91 -1.65
N LEU A 198 -25.48 -18.82 -0.89
CA LEU A 198 -24.21 -18.64 -0.18
C LEU A 198 -23.02 -18.65 -1.14
N PHE A 199 -23.05 -19.48 -2.18
CA PHE A 199 -21.95 -19.60 -3.13
C PHE A 199 -21.61 -18.27 -3.84
N PRO A 200 -22.55 -17.55 -4.46
CA PRO A 200 -22.26 -16.26 -5.08
C PRO A 200 -21.79 -15.19 -4.08
N LEU A 201 -22.26 -15.23 -2.83
CA LEU A 201 -21.83 -14.31 -1.78
C LEU A 201 -20.38 -14.54 -1.38
N ILE A 202 -19.98 -15.81 -1.20
CA ILE A 202 -18.59 -16.17 -0.86
C ILE A 202 -17.64 -15.80 -2.00
N VAL A 203 -18.01 -16.10 -3.26
CA VAL A 203 -17.18 -15.74 -4.42
C VAL A 203 -17.08 -14.22 -4.56
N SER A 204 -18.18 -13.49 -4.40
CA SER A 204 -18.20 -12.02 -4.41
C SER A 204 -17.24 -11.43 -3.37
N TRP A 205 -17.32 -11.93 -2.13
CA TRP A 205 -16.45 -11.51 -1.04
C TRP A 205 -14.98 -11.84 -1.33
N LEU A 206 -14.70 -13.04 -1.86
CA LEU A 206 -13.35 -13.47 -2.21
C LEU A 206 -12.74 -12.56 -3.29
N PHE A 207 -13.51 -12.20 -4.32
CA PHE A 207 -13.06 -11.25 -5.35
C PHE A 207 -12.75 -9.87 -4.77
N ALA A 208 -13.62 -9.36 -3.90
CA ALA A 208 -13.38 -8.08 -3.21
C ALA A 208 -12.13 -8.14 -2.31
N ALA A 209 -11.91 -9.25 -1.60
CA ALA A 209 -10.75 -9.47 -0.75
C ALA A 209 -9.45 -9.55 -1.57
N ILE A 210 -9.44 -10.32 -2.66
CA ILE A 210 -8.29 -10.41 -3.58
C ILE A 210 -7.97 -9.04 -4.17
N TYR A 211 -8.98 -8.30 -4.62
CA TYR A 211 -8.77 -6.97 -5.17
C TYR A 211 -8.23 -5.98 -4.12
N THR A 212 -8.76 -6.01 -2.89
CA THR A 212 -8.27 -5.17 -1.78
C THR A 212 -6.81 -5.48 -1.43
N TRP A 213 -6.44 -6.76 -1.42
CA TRP A 213 -5.05 -7.17 -1.22
C TRP A 213 -4.14 -6.67 -2.36
N LEU A 214 -4.58 -6.83 -3.61
CA LEU A 214 -3.83 -6.43 -4.80
C LEU A 214 -3.61 -4.91 -4.86
N SER A 215 -4.64 -4.16 -4.48
CA SER A 215 -4.64 -2.69 -4.43
C SER A 215 -3.81 -2.11 -3.28
N GLY A 216 -3.18 -2.97 -2.46
CA GLY A 216 -2.30 -2.56 -1.37
C GLY A 216 -3.01 -2.15 -0.07
N ALA A 217 -4.25 -2.61 0.13
CA ALA A 217 -5.05 -2.35 1.34
C ALA A 217 -5.12 -0.86 1.72
N GLN A 218 -5.45 -0.01 0.74
CA GLN A 218 -5.63 1.41 1.01
C GLN A 218 -6.83 1.63 1.97
N PRO A 219 -6.82 2.65 2.83
CA PRO A 219 -7.88 2.87 3.82
C PRO A 219 -9.32 2.91 3.25
N PRO A 220 -9.58 3.47 2.04
CA PRO A 220 -10.91 3.39 1.42
C PRO A 220 -11.31 1.96 1.02
N ALA A 221 -10.37 1.15 0.53
CA ALA A 221 -10.61 -0.23 0.13
C ALA A 221 -10.90 -1.12 1.35
N GLU A 222 -10.12 -0.95 2.43
CA GLU A 222 -10.35 -1.66 3.70
C GLU A 222 -11.73 -1.38 4.28
N ARG A 223 -12.15 -0.10 4.32
CA ARG A 223 -13.51 0.27 4.79
C ARG A 223 -14.61 -0.37 3.95
N SER A 224 -14.43 -0.44 2.64
CA SER A 224 -15.41 -1.04 1.73
C SER A 224 -15.47 -2.55 1.92
N LEU A 225 -14.32 -3.21 2.07
CA LEU A 225 -14.25 -4.64 2.39
C LEU A 225 -14.89 -4.93 3.74
N LEU A 226 -14.66 -4.12 4.77
CA LEU A 226 -15.29 -4.25 6.09
C LEU A 226 -16.82 -4.10 5.99
N ALA A 227 -17.31 -3.10 5.26
CA ALA A 227 -18.74 -2.94 5.03
C ALA A 227 -19.35 -4.17 4.32
N LEU A 228 -18.67 -4.71 3.31
CA LEU A 228 -19.08 -5.94 2.62
C LEU A 228 -19.03 -7.17 3.53
N THR A 229 -18.01 -7.30 4.40
CA THR A 229 -17.92 -8.40 5.37
C THR A 229 -19.08 -8.35 6.34
N LEU A 230 -19.38 -7.17 6.89
CA LEU A 230 -20.47 -6.98 7.85
C LEU A 230 -21.82 -7.27 7.19
N TRP A 231 -22.04 -6.77 5.97
CA TRP A 231 -23.25 -7.05 5.21
C TRP A 231 -23.40 -8.54 4.85
N ALA A 232 -22.31 -9.21 4.50
CA ALA A 232 -22.34 -10.64 4.26
C ALA A 232 -22.72 -11.39 5.54
N ILE A 233 -22.12 -11.04 6.69
CA ILE A 233 -22.41 -11.63 8.00
C ILE A 233 -23.88 -11.42 8.39
N THR A 234 -24.44 -10.22 8.23
CA THR A 234 -25.87 -9.97 8.54
C THR A 234 -26.77 -10.83 7.66
N ARG A 235 -26.41 -11.02 6.38
CA ARG A 235 -27.12 -11.94 5.49
C ARG A 235 -26.97 -13.41 5.90
N PHE A 236 -25.81 -13.84 6.38
CA PHE A 236 -25.64 -15.20 6.94
C PHE A 236 -26.44 -15.40 8.22
N ALA A 237 -26.53 -14.38 9.07
CA ALA A 237 -27.27 -14.40 10.33
C ALA A 237 -28.80 -14.34 10.15
N GLY A 238 -29.31 -14.26 8.91
CA GLY A 238 -30.73 -14.23 8.61
C GLY A 238 -31.43 -12.92 8.99
N VAL A 239 -30.68 -11.89 9.39
CA VAL A 239 -31.23 -10.56 9.69
C VAL A 239 -31.55 -9.88 8.36
N GLN A 240 -32.83 -9.88 8.00
CA GLN A 240 -33.34 -9.04 6.92
C GLN A 240 -33.45 -7.61 7.46
N LEU A 241 -32.54 -6.74 7.01
CA LEU A 241 -32.73 -5.29 7.05
C LEU A 241 -33.71 -4.86 5.95
#